data_AF-A0A562PZ27-F1
#
_entry.id   AF-A0A562PZ27-F1
#
_cell.length_a   1.000
_cell.length_b   1.000
_cell.length_c   1.000
_cell.angle_alpha   90.00
_cell.angle_beta   90.00
_cell.angle_gamma   90.00
#
_symmetry.space_group_name_H-M   'P 1'
#
loop_
_entity.id
_entity.type
_entity.pdbx_description
1 polymer ?
#
loop_
_entity_poly.entity_id
_entity_poly.type
_entity_poly.pdbx_seq_one_letter_code
_entity_poly.pdbx_strand_id
1 'polypeptide(L)'
;MRVTIRGPSTRAKYLLVFRGVLLALLFAGAHGAYADITQEQVEADCRTISNLAAQGDRLYTQKHFARAREFYEQQVAWSQSCQLDESAIATAYNNVALTYAHEGTFLKAKAWLAINANSPKSVFNLKKYAAEIEHAASMADNTLEGEYWSYVGMAMWNVVNIKRNGTGYKVWFDGLTPGMMAMYVGPNLGSFEADVHFDGGKAFHTMASDNAGYDCTFTFTVQPGGLKVDQTGDYCGFGHNVYAGGKYVKVSSKPDPKPLAY
;
A
#
# COMPACT_ATOMS: atom_id res chain seq x y z
N MET A 1 -73.68 -29.89 46.54
CA MET A 1 -74.74 -30.06 45.51
C MET A 1 -74.13 -29.77 44.14
N ARG A 2 -74.40 -30.64 43.15
CA ARG A 2 -73.60 -30.87 41.92
C ARG A 2 -73.03 -29.62 41.23
N VAL A 3 -71.71 -29.61 41.05
CA VAL A 3 -71.01 -28.75 40.08
C VAL A 3 -70.32 -29.67 39.07
N THR A 4 -70.84 -29.67 37.84
CA THR A 4 -70.30 -30.44 36.71
C THR A 4 -69.23 -29.61 36.02
N ILE A 5 -67.98 -30.06 36.07
CA ILE A 5 -66.84 -29.41 35.40
C ILE A 5 -66.84 -29.80 33.92
N ARG A 6 -67.06 -28.84 33.02
CA ARG A 6 -66.77 -28.99 31.58
C ARG A 6 -65.27 -28.80 31.36
N GLY A 7 -64.59 -29.86 30.92
CA GLY A 7 -63.20 -29.79 30.48
C GLY A 7 -63.04 -28.97 29.18
N PRO A 8 -61.88 -28.31 28.98
CA PRO A 8 -61.66 -27.44 27.84
C PRO A 8 -61.40 -28.23 26.55
N SER A 9 -61.93 -27.68 25.44
CA SER A 9 -61.82 -28.17 24.07
C SER A 9 -60.38 -28.38 23.60
N THR A 10 -60.10 -29.58 23.07
CA THR A 10 -58.81 -30.05 22.54
C THR A 10 -58.37 -29.35 21.24
N ARG A 11 -59.17 -28.44 20.68
CA ARG A 11 -58.87 -27.79 19.38
C ARG A 11 -57.94 -26.58 19.45
N ALA A 12 -57.68 -26.03 20.64
CA ALA A 12 -56.86 -24.81 20.79
C ALA A 12 -55.36 -25.07 21.03
N LYS A 13 -54.92 -26.32 21.24
CA LYS A 13 -53.52 -26.63 21.56
C LYS A 13 -52.61 -26.83 20.34
N TYR A 14 -53.16 -27.12 19.17
CA TYR A 14 -52.35 -27.38 17.97
C TYR A 14 -52.00 -26.13 17.15
N LEU A 15 -52.74 -25.02 17.32
CA LEU A 15 -52.49 -23.79 16.56
C LEU A 15 -51.38 -22.91 17.15
N LEU A 16 -51.05 -23.07 18.43
CA LEU A 16 -49.99 -22.30 19.12
C LEU A 16 -48.62 -22.97 19.06
N VAL A 17 -48.56 -24.31 18.93
CA VAL A 17 -47.28 -25.03 18.82
C VAL A 17 -46.66 -24.85 17.43
N PHE A 18 -47.48 -24.75 16.37
CA PHE A 18 -46.97 -24.55 15.01
C PHE A 18 -46.50 -23.13 14.69
N ARG A 19 -46.90 -22.11 15.47
CA ARG A 19 -46.38 -20.73 15.30
C ARG A 19 -45.10 -20.46 16.10
N GLY A 20 -44.83 -21.22 17.17
CA GLY A 20 -43.59 -21.10 17.94
C GLY A 20 -42.38 -21.80 17.30
N VAL A 21 -42.61 -22.90 16.57
CA VAL A 21 -41.52 -23.66 15.93
C VAL A 21 -41.05 -23.01 14.62
N LEU A 22 -41.93 -22.31 13.90
CA LEU A 22 -41.55 -21.62 12.66
C LEU A 22 -40.75 -20.33 12.90
N LEU A 23 -40.93 -19.68 14.05
CA LEU A 23 -40.20 -18.44 14.38
C LEU A 23 -38.80 -18.70 14.95
N ALA A 24 -38.55 -19.87 15.54
CA ALA A 24 -37.24 -20.26 16.06
C ALA A 24 -36.28 -20.77 14.98
N LEU A 25 -36.79 -21.20 13.81
CA LEU A 25 -35.97 -21.63 12.67
C LEU A 25 -35.49 -20.48 11.77
N LEU A 26 -36.01 -19.26 11.94
CA LEU A 26 -35.62 -18.10 11.14
C LEU A 26 -34.45 -17.28 11.73
N PHE A 27 -33.97 -17.61 12.93
CA PHE A 27 -32.84 -16.93 13.57
C PHE A 27 -31.51 -17.70 13.54
N ALA A 28 -31.46 -18.89 12.94
CA ALA A 28 -30.23 -19.71 12.86
C ALA A 28 -29.40 -19.50 11.57
N GLY A 29 -29.85 -18.65 10.65
CA GLY A 29 -29.33 -18.55 9.28
C GLY A 29 -28.55 -17.29 8.93
N ALA A 30 -27.98 -16.58 9.91
CA ALA A 30 -27.13 -15.42 9.64
C ALA A 30 -25.81 -15.50 10.43
N HIS A 31 -25.15 -16.65 10.36
CA HIS A 31 -23.70 -16.65 10.54
C HIS A 31 -23.15 -16.03 9.26
N GLY A 32 -22.69 -14.78 9.35
CA GLY A 32 -21.96 -14.16 8.25
C GLY A 32 -20.86 -15.11 7.83
N ALA A 33 -20.97 -15.68 6.64
CA ALA A 33 -19.89 -16.41 6.03
C ALA A 33 -18.83 -15.35 5.69
N TYR A 34 -17.91 -15.09 6.62
CA TYR A 34 -16.60 -14.62 6.21
C TYR A 34 -16.08 -15.73 5.30
N ALA A 35 -15.92 -15.44 4.01
CA ALA A 35 -15.33 -16.40 3.09
C ALA A 35 -13.88 -16.57 3.51
N ASP A 36 -13.57 -17.70 4.16
CA ASP A 36 -12.20 -18.08 4.43
C ASP A 36 -11.47 -18.18 3.09
N ILE A 37 -10.31 -17.52 2.99
CA ILE A 37 -9.47 -17.57 1.79
C ILE A 37 -8.85 -18.96 1.75
N THR A 38 -9.27 -19.79 0.79
CA THR A 38 -8.82 -21.16 0.68
C THR A 38 -7.46 -21.24 0.01
N GLN A 39 -6.69 -22.28 0.33
CA GLN A 39 -5.42 -22.57 -0.36
C GLN A 39 -5.64 -22.71 -1.89
N GLU A 40 -6.74 -23.34 -2.30
CA GLU A 40 -7.11 -23.49 -3.71
C GLU A 40 -7.35 -22.12 -4.38
N GLN A 41 -7.98 -21.18 -3.68
CA GLN A 41 -8.18 -19.82 -4.15
C GLN A 41 -6.84 -19.10 -4.32
N VAL A 42 -5.94 -19.17 -3.34
CA VAL A 42 -4.60 -18.56 -3.44
C VAL A 42 -3.84 -19.11 -4.65
N GLU A 43 -3.84 -20.44 -4.83
CA GLU A 43 -3.21 -21.05 -5.99
C GLU A 43 -3.86 -20.64 -7.32
N ALA A 44 -5.19 -20.44 -7.33
CA ALA A 44 -5.91 -19.93 -8.50
C ALA A 44 -5.52 -18.49 -8.82
N ASP A 45 -5.42 -17.63 -7.82
CA ASP A 45 -5.02 -16.24 -7.99
C ASP A 45 -3.57 -16.13 -8.47
N CYS A 46 -2.66 -16.95 -7.91
CA CYS A 46 -1.27 -17.03 -8.38
C CYS A 46 -1.16 -17.44 -9.86
N ARG A 47 -2.07 -18.27 -10.38
CA ARG A 47 -2.11 -18.64 -11.81
C ARG A 47 -2.46 -17.46 -12.73
N THR A 48 -3.05 -16.38 -12.20
CA THR A 48 -3.43 -15.20 -12.99
C THR A 48 -2.28 -14.25 -13.31
N ILE A 49 -1.10 -14.40 -12.67
CA ILE A 49 0.05 -13.49 -12.83
C ILE A 49 0.46 -13.33 -14.31
N SER A 50 0.44 -14.41 -15.08
CA SER A 50 0.75 -14.37 -16.52
C SER A 50 -0.26 -13.55 -17.32
N ASN A 51 -1.54 -13.56 -16.93
CA ASN A 51 -2.58 -12.74 -17.54
C ASN A 51 -2.41 -11.25 -17.19
N LEU A 52 -2.02 -10.94 -15.96
CA LEU A 52 -1.68 -9.56 -15.56
C LEU A 52 -0.54 -9.01 -16.45
N ALA A 53 0.53 -9.79 -16.63
CA ALA A 53 1.63 -9.43 -17.52
C ALA A 53 1.15 -9.21 -18.96
N ALA A 54 0.35 -10.13 -19.52
CA ALA A 54 -0.16 -10.03 -20.89
C ALA A 54 -1.07 -8.81 -21.12
N GLN A 55 -1.89 -8.45 -20.13
CA GLN A 55 -2.72 -7.23 -20.18
C GLN A 55 -1.86 -5.97 -20.15
N GLY A 56 -0.85 -5.94 -19.28
CA GLY A 56 0.18 -4.90 -19.26
C GLY A 56 0.87 -4.76 -20.61
N ASP A 57 1.35 -5.86 -21.19
CA ASP A 57 2.06 -5.89 -22.49
C ASP A 57 1.20 -5.36 -23.64
N ARG A 58 -0.09 -5.71 -23.66
CA ARG A 58 -1.04 -5.21 -24.65
C ARG A 58 -1.18 -3.69 -24.56
N LEU A 59 -1.40 -3.16 -23.36
CA LEU A 59 -1.56 -1.72 -23.14
C LEU A 59 -0.25 -0.96 -23.39
N TYR A 60 0.87 -1.55 -22.99
CA TYR A 60 2.21 -1.02 -23.22
C TYR A 60 2.50 -0.89 -24.72
N THR A 61 2.18 -1.91 -25.52
CA THR A 61 2.32 -1.89 -26.99
C THR A 61 1.44 -0.81 -27.63
N GLN A 62 0.27 -0.56 -27.05
CA GLN A 62 -0.64 0.53 -27.45
C GLN A 62 -0.21 1.91 -26.93
N LYS A 63 0.94 2.02 -26.24
CA LYS A 63 1.47 3.24 -25.61
C LYS A 63 0.58 3.81 -24.50
N HIS A 64 -0.30 3.00 -23.93
CA HIS A 64 -1.10 3.35 -22.75
C HIS A 64 -0.31 3.04 -21.47
N PHE A 65 0.81 3.73 -21.26
CA PHE A 65 1.79 3.38 -20.22
C PHE A 65 1.23 3.45 -18.79
N ALA A 66 0.51 4.50 -18.40
CA ALA A 66 -0.15 4.57 -17.10
C ALA A 66 -1.10 3.39 -16.85
N ARG A 67 -1.93 3.00 -17.84
CA ARG A 67 -2.84 1.85 -17.69
C ARG A 67 -2.10 0.52 -17.69
N ALA A 68 -1.02 0.40 -18.46
CA ALA A 68 -0.17 -0.79 -18.43
C ALA A 68 0.48 -0.97 -17.06
N ARG A 69 0.88 0.14 -16.43
CA ARG A 69 1.48 0.17 -15.10
C ARG A 69 0.58 -0.44 -14.05
N GLU A 70 -0.72 -0.12 -14.06
CA GLU A 70 -1.69 -0.69 -13.11
C GLU A 70 -1.68 -2.23 -13.11
N PHE A 71 -1.55 -2.84 -14.30
CA PHE A 71 -1.44 -4.30 -14.43
C PHE A 71 -0.06 -4.83 -14.00
N TYR A 72 1.01 -4.12 -14.33
CA TYR A 72 2.37 -4.52 -13.93
C TYR A 72 2.61 -4.36 -12.43
N GLU A 73 1.99 -3.38 -11.76
CA GLU A 73 2.05 -3.24 -10.30
C GLU A 73 1.29 -4.39 -9.62
N GLN A 74 0.12 -4.79 -10.16
CA GLN A 74 -0.55 -6.01 -9.71
C GLN A 74 0.30 -7.27 -9.97
N GLN A 75 0.98 -7.34 -11.12
CA GLN A 75 1.91 -8.43 -11.42
C GLN A 75 3.01 -8.51 -10.36
N VAL A 76 3.61 -7.38 -9.97
CA VAL A 76 4.61 -7.31 -8.89
C VAL A 76 4.02 -7.81 -7.57
N ALA A 77 2.87 -7.26 -7.18
CA ALA A 77 2.22 -7.56 -5.91
C ALA A 77 1.92 -9.05 -5.75
N TRP A 78 1.30 -9.66 -6.77
CA TRP A 78 1.04 -11.10 -6.79
C TRP A 78 2.31 -11.94 -6.93
N SER A 79 3.31 -11.50 -7.70
CA SER A 79 4.57 -12.27 -7.83
C SER A 79 5.30 -12.38 -6.50
N GLN A 80 5.28 -11.34 -5.67
CA GLN A 80 5.85 -11.36 -4.33
C GLN A 80 5.00 -12.16 -3.34
N SER A 81 3.67 -11.98 -3.37
CA SER A 81 2.75 -12.72 -2.50
C SER A 81 2.80 -14.23 -2.74
N CYS A 82 2.85 -14.64 -4.02
CA CYS A 82 2.97 -16.02 -4.46
C CYS A 82 4.41 -16.56 -4.45
N GLN A 83 5.39 -15.75 -4.01
CA GLN A 83 6.79 -16.14 -3.88
C GLN A 83 7.38 -16.74 -5.16
N LEU A 84 7.12 -16.10 -6.30
CA LEU A 84 7.75 -16.50 -7.56
C LEU A 84 9.28 -16.34 -7.50
N ASP A 85 9.97 -16.95 -8.46
CA ASP A 85 11.42 -16.84 -8.54
C ASP A 85 11.88 -15.38 -8.68
N GLU A 86 13.08 -15.10 -8.18
CA GLU A 86 13.64 -13.74 -8.17
C GLU A 86 13.74 -13.12 -9.57
N SER A 87 13.89 -13.94 -10.62
CA SER A 87 14.01 -13.47 -12.00
C SER A 87 12.66 -13.03 -12.58
N ALA A 88 11.57 -13.71 -12.21
CA ALA A 88 10.21 -13.35 -12.53
C ALA A 88 9.81 -12.06 -11.82
N ILE A 89 10.12 -11.95 -10.51
CA ILE A 89 9.89 -10.72 -9.74
C ILE A 89 10.71 -9.55 -10.32
N ALA A 90 11.98 -9.77 -10.66
CA ALA A 90 12.81 -8.74 -11.29
C ALA A 90 12.24 -8.30 -12.66
N THR A 91 11.66 -9.22 -13.42
CA THR A 91 10.96 -8.90 -14.67
C THR A 91 9.75 -8.00 -14.40
N ALA A 92 8.93 -8.32 -13.41
CA ALA A 92 7.77 -7.51 -13.02
C ALA A 92 8.19 -6.09 -12.60
N TYR A 93 9.24 -5.91 -11.79
CA TYR A 93 9.77 -4.58 -11.45
C TYR A 93 10.21 -3.79 -12.68
N ASN A 94 10.88 -4.45 -13.63
CA ASN A 94 11.38 -3.80 -14.84
C ASN A 94 10.21 -3.40 -15.77
N ASN A 95 9.14 -4.18 -15.83
CA ASN A 95 7.94 -3.81 -16.58
C ASN A 95 7.35 -2.49 -16.05
N VAL A 96 7.21 -2.35 -14.73
CA VAL A 96 6.76 -1.09 -14.11
C VAL A 96 7.74 0.05 -14.42
N ALA A 97 9.05 -0.16 -14.23
CA ALA A 97 10.06 0.87 -14.49
C ALA A 97 10.01 1.39 -15.93
N LEU A 98 9.84 0.50 -16.91
CA LEU A 98 9.77 0.87 -18.33
C LEU A 98 8.57 1.77 -18.63
N THR A 99 7.42 1.55 -18.00
CA THR A 99 6.27 2.46 -18.17
C THR A 99 6.62 3.88 -17.73
N TYR A 100 7.29 4.06 -16.58
CA TYR A 100 7.71 5.38 -16.10
C TYR A 100 8.74 6.02 -17.03
N ALA A 101 9.71 5.24 -17.51
CA ALA A 101 10.71 5.71 -18.45
C ALA A 101 10.08 6.21 -19.77
N HIS A 102 9.06 5.52 -20.27
CA HIS A 102 8.34 5.95 -21.47
C HIS A 102 7.48 7.21 -21.26
N GLU A 103 7.05 7.48 -20.03
CA GLU A 103 6.38 8.72 -19.64
C GLU A 103 7.35 9.85 -19.26
N GLY A 104 8.66 9.62 -19.37
CA GLY A 104 9.69 10.62 -19.06
C GLY A 104 9.90 10.88 -17.56
N THR A 105 9.34 10.03 -16.68
CA THR A 105 9.46 10.16 -15.22
C THR A 105 10.63 9.31 -14.70
N PHE A 106 11.83 9.68 -15.14
CA PHE A 106 13.03 8.85 -15.00
C PHE A 106 13.46 8.56 -13.55
N LEU A 107 13.15 9.44 -12.58
CA LEU A 107 13.45 9.16 -11.17
C LEU A 107 12.51 8.10 -10.58
N LYS A 108 11.23 8.06 -10.99
CA LYS A 108 10.31 6.96 -10.64
C LYS A 108 10.78 5.65 -11.28
N ALA A 109 11.20 5.70 -12.55
CA ALA A 109 11.79 4.54 -13.22
C ALA A 109 13.04 4.02 -12.47
N LYS A 110 13.96 4.94 -12.09
CA LYS A 110 15.15 4.61 -11.30
C LYS A 110 14.80 3.95 -9.97
N ALA A 111 13.80 4.46 -9.25
CA ALA A 111 13.36 3.88 -7.98
C ALA A 111 12.94 2.41 -8.14
N TRP A 112 12.14 2.09 -9.16
CA TRP A 112 11.75 0.71 -9.47
C TRP A 112 12.92 -0.19 -9.88
N LEU A 113 13.83 0.30 -10.73
CA LEU A 113 15.02 -0.46 -11.13
C LEU A 113 15.95 -0.76 -9.95
N ALA A 114 16.00 0.15 -8.96
CA ALA A 114 16.85 0.02 -7.78
C ALA A 114 16.39 -1.06 -6.78
N ILE A 115 15.12 -1.48 -6.82
CA ILE A 115 14.60 -2.54 -5.91
C ILE A 115 15.41 -3.83 -6.06
N ASN A 116 15.76 -4.19 -7.30
CA ASN A 116 16.68 -5.29 -7.61
C ASN A 116 17.74 -4.82 -8.61
N ALA A 117 18.58 -3.88 -8.16
CA ALA A 117 19.57 -3.20 -8.99
C ALA A 117 20.58 -4.16 -9.67
N ASN A 118 20.83 -5.31 -9.06
CA ASN A 118 21.83 -6.28 -9.54
C ASN A 118 21.27 -7.26 -10.57
N SER A 119 19.95 -7.31 -10.78
CA SER A 119 19.38 -8.18 -11.80
C SER A 119 19.87 -7.76 -13.20
N PRO A 120 20.16 -8.70 -14.13
CA PRO A 120 20.64 -8.35 -15.47
C PRO A 120 19.73 -7.36 -16.22
N LYS A 121 18.41 -7.45 -15.99
CA LYS A 121 17.42 -6.54 -16.58
C LYS A 121 17.53 -5.13 -16.00
N SER A 122 17.64 -5.00 -14.67
CA SER A 122 17.82 -3.70 -14.03
C SER A 122 19.13 -3.05 -14.42
N VAL A 123 20.24 -3.80 -14.45
CA VAL A 123 21.54 -3.31 -14.91
C VAL A 123 21.44 -2.77 -16.34
N PHE A 124 20.82 -3.53 -17.23
CA PHE A 124 20.61 -3.11 -18.62
C PHE A 124 19.79 -1.81 -18.70
N ASN A 125 18.65 -1.74 -18.03
CA ASN A 125 17.76 -0.58 -18.10
C ASN A 125 18.32 0.66 -17.39
N LEU A 126 19.02 0.50 -16.27
CA LEU A 126 19.75 1.61 -15.61
C LEU A 126 20.79 2.20 -16.55
N LYS A 127 21.53 1.35 -17.28
CA LYS A 127 22.49 1.81 -18.29
C LYS A 127 21.78 2.48 -19.48
N LYS A 128 20.65 1.93 -19.93
CA LYS A 128 19.87 2.45 -21.07
C LYS A 128 19.37 3.87 -20.83
N TYR A 129 18.93 4.19 -19.62
CA TYR A 129 18.35 5.49 -19.26
C TYR A 129 19.28 6.37 -18.41
N ALA A 130 20.59 6.08 -18.40
CA ALA A 130 21.53 6.72 -17.49
C ALA A 130 21.57 8.26 -17.66
N ALA A 131 21.60 8.74 -18.90
CA ALA A 131 21.67 10.17 -19.20
C ALA A 131 20.40 10.92 -18.77
N GLU A 132 19.22 10.34 -19.02
CA GLU A 132 17.95 10.92 -18.63
C GLU A 132 17.75 10.90 -17.11
N ILE A 133 18.21 9.84 -16.44
CA ILE A 133 18.23 9.75 -14.98
C ILE A 133 19.15 10.82 -14.38
N GLU A 134 20.35 10.98 -14.92
CA GLU A 134 21.32 11.98 -14.44
C GLU A 134 20.79 13.40 -14.62
N HIS A 135 20.25 13.71 -15.80
CA HIS A 135 19.60 14.99 -16.06
C HIS A 135 18.40 15.24 -15.14
N ALA A 136 17.54 14.24 -14.93
CA ALA A 136 16.42 14.38 -14.01
C ALA A 136 16.88 14.60 -12.55
N ALA A 137 17.97 13.93 -12.13
CA ALA A 137 18.55 14.10 -10.81
C ALA A 137 19.15 15.50 -10.62
N SER A 138 19.91 16.01 -11.60
CA SER A 138 20.50 17.36 -11.51
C SER A 138 19.44 18.46 -11.41
N MET A 139 18.28 18.25 -12.03
CA MET A 139 17.14 19.18 -11.92
C MET A 139 16.42 19.05 -10.56
N ALA A 140 16.41 17.85 -9.96
CA ALA A 140 15.73 17.59 -8.71
C ALA A 140 16.54 17.96 -7.46
N ASP A 141 17.87 17.86 -7.52
CA ASP A 141 18.76 18.13 -6.38
C ASP A 141 18.78 19.62 -5.95
N ASN A 142 18.26 20.53 -6.79
CA ASN A 142 18.22 21.97 -6.50
C ASN A 142 17.12 22.39 -5.53
N THR A 143 16.21 21.50 -5.14
CA THR A 143 15.11 21.82 -4.20
C THR A 143 14.90 20.72 -3.19
N LEU A 144 14.41 21.07 -2.00
CA LEU A 144 13.90 20.08 -1.04
C LEU A 144 12.46 19.65 -1.38
N GLU A 145 11.70 20.50 -2.06
CA GLU A 145 10.32 20.21 -2.44
C GLU A 145 10.26 19.02 -3.40
N GLY A 146 9.27 18.16 -3.19
CA GLY A 146 9.12 16.96 -4.00
C GLY A 146 8.41 15.80 -3.32
N GLU A 147 8.41 14.70 -4.05
CA GLU A 147 7.88 13.40 -3.64
C GLU A 147 9.06 12.45 -3.44
N TYR A 148 9.03 11.69 -2.36
CA TYR A 148 10.09 10.79 -1.93
C TYR A 148 9.51 9.43 -1.59
N TRP A 149 10.13 8.35 -2.07
CA TRP A 149 9.61 6.99 -1.97
C TRP A 149 10.56 6.07 -1.21
N SER A 150 10.01 5.19 -0.37
CA SER A 150 10.71 4.07 0.25
C SER A 150 9.93 2.79 0.01
N TYR A 151 10.53 1.82 -0.69
CA TYR A 151 9.84 0.59 -1.08
C TYR A 151 9.52 -0.27 0.14
N VAL A 152 8.28 -0.78 0.23
CA VAL A 152 7.84 -1.62 1.35
C VAL A 152 7.32 -3.00 0.92
N GLY A 153 7.44 -3.34 -0.37
CA GLY A 153 7.02 -4.65 -0.90
C GLY A 153 5.61 -4.63 -1.51
N MET A 154 5.26 -5.68 -2.25
CA MET A 154 3.98 -5.85 -2.94
C MET A 154 3.54 -4.64 -3.80
N ALA A 155 4.49 -4.09 -4.56
CA ALA A 155 4.33 -2.85 -5.34
C ALA A 155 4.04 -1.57 -4.54
N MET A 156 4.12 -1.63 -3.21
CA MET A 156 3.81 -0.52 -2.30
C MET A 156 5.05 0.27 -1.89
N TRP A 157 4.83 1.56 -1.59
CA TRP A 157 5.85 2.52 -1.19
C TRP A 157 5.33 3.35 -0.01
N ASN A 158 6.17 3.54 1.01
CA ASN A 158 6.01 4.70 1.87
C ASN A 158 6.32 5.96 1.06
N VAL A 159 5.51 7.01 1.24
CA VAL A 159 5.65 8.27 0.53
C VAL A 159 5.83 9.41 1.52
N VAL A 160 6.83 10.26 1.25
CA VAL A 160 6.98 11.55 1.89
C VAL A 160 6.83 12.63 0.83
N ASN A 161 5.92 13.57 1.04
CA ASN A 161 5.78 14.76 0.24
C ASN A 161 6.28 15.98 1.03
N ILE A 162 7.07 16.82 0.38
CA ILE A 162 7.57 18.08 0.96
C ILE A 162 7.18 19.25 0.07
N LYS A 163 6.55 20.26 0.66
CA LYS A 163 6.19 21.51 -0.02
C LYS A 163 6.59 22.71 0.84
N ARG A 164 7.02 23.79 0.22
CA ARG A 164 7.29 25.05 0.94
C ARG A 164 6.03 25.56 1.64
N ASN A 165 6.18 25.97 2.90
CA ASN A 165 5.12 26.62 3.68
C ASN A 165 5.71 27.80 4.45
N GLY A 166 5.54 29.02 3.93
CA GLY A 166 6.19 30.22 4.47
C GLY A 166 7.72 30.12 4.48
N THR A 167 8.33 30.34 5.63
CA THR A 167 9.78 30.20 5.86
C THR A 167 10.23 28.75 6.12
N GLY A 168 9.28 27.82 6.27
CA GLY A 168 9.53 26.40 6.49
C GLY A 168 8.95 25.53 5.38
N TYR A 169 8.60 24.31 5.76
CA TYR A 169 8.06 23.29 4.88
C TYR A 169 6.91 22.58 5.56
N LYS A 170 5.94 22.16 4.76
CA LYS A 170 4.94 21.19 5.14
C LYS A 170 5.36 19.83 4.61
N VAL A 171 5.33 18.84 5.50
CA VAL A 171 5.66 17.44 5.23
C VAL A 171 4.40 16.61 5.39
N TRP A 172 4.11 15.77 4.42
CA TRP A 172 3.11 14.71 4.52
C TRP A 172 3.80 13.38 4.43
N PHE A 173 3.51 12.48 5.37
CA PHE A 173 3.92 11.10 5.32
C PHE A 173 2.69 10.21 5.13
N ASP A 174 2.75 9.33 4.14
CA ASP A 174 1.81 8.24 3.93
C ASP A 174 2.58 6.91 3.98
N GLY A 175 2.33 6.15 5.04
CA GLY A 175 2.97 4.90 5.35
C GLY A 175 2.10 3.69 5.05
N LEU A 176 2.77 2.63 4.60
CA LEU A 176 2.19 1.35 4.26
C LEU A 176 2.99 0.24 4.89
N THR A 177 2.32 -0.84 5.26
CA THR A 177 2.99 -2.12 5.43
C THR A 177 2.13 -3.24 4.86
N PRO A 178 2.60 -3.93 3.81
CA PRO A 178 1.90 -5.12 3.35
C PRO A 178 1.98 -6.19 4.44
N GLY A 179 0.82 -6.58 4.96
CA GLY A 179 0.68 -7.82 5.73
C GLY A 179 0.70 -9.05 4.81
N MET A 180 0.75 -10.25 5.39
CA MET A 180 0.73 -11.51 4.63
C MET A 180 -0.51 -11.61 3.71
N MET A 181 -1.64 -11.06 4.15
CA MET A 181 -2.90 -11.08 3.41
C MET A 181 -3.18 -9.77 2.66
N ALA A 182 -2.18 -8.92 2.44
CA ALA A 182 -2.39 -7.58 1.85
C ALA A 182 -3.10 -7.61 0.48
N MET A 183 -2.93 -8.68 -0.30
CA MET A 183 -3.62 -8.87 -1.58
C MET A 183 -5.14 -9.05 -1.45
N TYR A 184 -5.63 -9.42 -0.26
CA TYR A 184 -7.04 -9.70 -0.01
C TYR A 184 -7.71 -8.66 0.89
N VAL A 185 -6.97 -8.16 1.90
CA VAL A 185 -7.54 -7.26 2.94
C VAL A 185 -6.93 -5.87 2.93
N GLY A 186 -5.98 -5.60 2.02
CA GLY A 186 -5.24 -4.36 1.97
C GLY A 186 -4.09 -4.29 2.98
N PRO A 187 -3.19 -3.31 2.82
CA PRO A 187 -2.09 -3.08 3.76
C PRO A 187 -2.55 -2.36 5.03
N ASN A 188 -1.71 -2.39 6.06
CA ASN A 188 -1.86 -1.47 7.18
C ASN A 188 -1.41 -0.06 6.74
N LEU A 189 -2.11 0.96 7.24
CA LEU A 189 -1.92 2.35 6.85
C LEU A 189 -1.54 3.22 8.06
N GLY A 190 -0.83 4.31 7.82
CA GLY A 190 -0.61 5.35 8.81
C GLY A 190 -0.09 6.62 8.16
N SER A 191 -0.49 7.77 8.66
CA SER A 191 -0.07 9.05 8.07
C SER A 191 0.06 10.14 9.11
N PHE A 192 0.83 11.16 8.77
CA PHE A 192 0.86 12.41 9.52
C PHE A 192 1.19 13.58 8.59
N GLU A 193 0.84 14.78 9.07
CA GLU A 193 1.24 16.05 8.48
C GLU A 193 1.99 16.87 9.52
N ALA A 194 3.09 17.52 9.11
CA ALA A 194 3.92 18.32 9.99
C ALA A 194 4.41 19.59 9.30
N ASP A 195 4.33 20.72 9.98
CA ASP A 195 5.08 21.91 9.64
C ASP A 195 6.46 21.83 10.30
N VAL A 196 7.52 21.94 9.50
CA VAL A 196 8.91 21.78 9.94
C VAL A 196 9.81 22.85 9.36
N HIS A 197 10.95 23.07 10.01
CA HIS A 197 12.03 23.90 9.48
C HIS A 197 13.28 23.05 9.32
N PHE A 198 13.91 23.12 8.14
CA PHE A 198 15.16 22.42 7.87
C PHE A 198 16.33 23.34 8.18
N ASP A 199 17.08 23.02 9.24
CA ASP A 199 18.33 23.68 9.62
C ASP A 199 19.51 22.71 9.43
N GLY A 200 20.55 23.15 8.72
CA GLY A 200 21.68 22.28 8.36
C GLY A 200 21.27 20.99 7.63
N GLY A 201 20.17 21.01 6.87
CA GLY A 201 19.62 19.83 6.19
C GLY A 201 18.89 18.85 7.11
N LYS A 202 18.51 19.25 8.32
CA LYS A 202 17.74 18.42 9.27
C LYS A 202 16.48 19.12 9.75
N ALA A 203 15.42 18.34 9.95
CA ALA A 203 14.17 18.78 10.54
C ALA A 203 13.67 17.76 11.55
N PHE A 204 12.91 18.22 12.55
CA PHE A 204 12.39 17.40 13.63
C PHE A 204 10.87 17.57 13.74
N HIS A 205 10.18 16.47 13.99
CA HIS A 205 8.75 16.45 14.30
C HIS A 205 8.49 15.48 15.46
N THR A 206 7.57 15.83 16.35
CA THR A 206 7.12 14.97 17.45
C THR A 206 5.62 14.80 17.37
N MET A 207 5.17 13.56 17.40
CA MET A 207 3.78 13.19 17.64
C MET A 207 3.66 12.80 19.10
N ALA A 208 3.01 13.64 19.90
CA ALA A 208 2.70 13.34 21.29
C ALA A 208 1.31 12.71 21.41
N SER A 209 1.17 11.79 22.35
CA SER A 209 -0.05 11.05 22.66
C SER A 209 -0.43 11.26 24.14
N ASP A 210 -1.72 11.09 24.45
CA ASP A 210 -2.20 11.05 25.84
C ASP A 210 -1.55 9.93 26.66
N ASN A 211 -1.03 8.90 25.98
CA ASN A 211 -0.17 7.89 26.56
C ASN A 211 1.23 8.01 25.95
N ALA A 212 2.18 8.45 26.78
CA ALA A 212 3.58 8.68 26.41
C ALA A 212 4.27 7.45 25.78
N GLY A 213 3.74 6.24 25.98
CA GLY A 213 4.22 5.04 25.28
C GLY A 213 3.96 5.02 23.77
N TYR A 214 3.16 5.97 23.27
CA TYR A 214 2.87 6.17 21.85
C TYR A 214 3.53 7.44 21.28
N ASP A 215 4.38 8.11 22.08
CA ASP A 215 5.11 9.26 21.59
C ASP A 215 6.12 8.83 20.54
N CYS A 216 6.08 9.49 19.39
CA CYS A 216 7.05 9.27 18.33
C CYS A 216 7.77 10.55 17.97
N THR A 217 9.05 10.42 17.69
CA THR A 217 9.84 11.51 17.11
C THR A 217 10.37 11.09 15.76
N PHE A 218 10.42 12.04 14.85
CA PHE A 218 10.86 11.85 13.47
C PHE A 218 11.93 12.89 13.16
N THR A 219 13.12 12.41 12.81
CA THR A 219 14.22 13.25 12.33
C THR A 219 14.39 13.05 10.84
N PHE A 220 14.10 14.08 10.07
CA PHE A 220 14.36 14.12 8.63
C PHE A 220 15.77 14.62 8.40
N THR A 221 16.57 13.89 7.64
CA THR A 221 17.93 14.28 7.23
C THR A 221 18.02 14.25 5.71
N VAL A 222 18.35 15.39 5.10
CA VAL A 222 18.57 15.50 3.65
C VAL A 222 19.82 14.73 3.26
N GLN A 223 19.72 13.95 2.18
CA GLN A 223 20.80 13.19 1.58
C GLN A 223 20.89 13.47 0.07
N PRO A 224 22.03 13.22 -0.59
CA PRO A 224 22.10 13.31 -2.05
C PRO A 224 21.02 12.44 -2.70
N GLY A 225 20.15 13.06 -3.51
CA GLY A 225 19.04 12.38 -4.19
C GLY A 225 17.91 11.86 -3.29
N GLY A 226 17.81 12.27 -2.01
CA GLY A 226 16.79 11.73 -1.12
C GLY A 226 16.76 12.24 0.32
N LEU A 227 16.12 11.47 1.19
CA LEU A 227 15.95 11.73 2.61
C LEU A 227 16.26 10.46 3.42
N LYS A 228 16.74 10.65 4.63
CA LYS A 228 16.68 9.64 5.68
C LYS A 228 15.71 10.11 6.74
N VAL A 229 14.80 9.24 7.15
CA VAL A 229 13.92 9.48 8.30
C VAL A 229 14.35 8.51 9.39
N ASP A 230 14.68 9.05 10.56
CA ASP A 230 14.89 8.28 11.78
C ASP A 230 13.64 8.44 12.66
N GLN A 231 13.00 7.33 13.03
CA GLN A 231 11.84 7.32 13.92
C GLN A 231 12.24 6.70 15.28
N THR A 232 11.84 7.35 16.37
CA THR A 232 11.84 6.76 17.72
C THR A 232 10.42 6.45 18.14
N GLY A 233 10.24 5.36 18.90
CA GLY A 233 8.91 4.90 19.31
C GLY A 233 8.31 3.93 18.29
N ASP A 234 7.68 2.89 18.80
CA ASP A 234 7.19 1.76 18.00
C ASP A 234 5.69 1.87 17.66
N TYR A 235 4.96 2.73 18.38
CA TYR A 235 3.51 2.87 18.23
C TYR A 235 3.12 4.34 18.05
N CYS A 236 3.19 4.86 16.83
CA CYS A 236 2.87 6.27 16.55
C CYS A 236 1.39 6.53 16.25
N GLY A 237 0.50 5.63 16.69
CA GLY A 237 -0.92 5.65 16.29
C GLY A 237 -1.17 5.20 14.84
N PHE A 238 -0.17 4.63 14.17
CA PHE A 238 -0.33 4.02 12.85
C PHE A 238 -0.88 2.59 12.94
N GLY A 239 -1.31 2.05 11.80
CA GLY A 239 -1.62 0.63 11.67
C GLY A 239 -0.41 -0.26 12.01
N HIS A 240 -0.68 -1.53 12.32
CA HIS A 240 0.34 -2.46 12.78
C HIS A 240 1.53 -2.55 11.79
N ASN A 241 2.75 -2.45 12.32
CA ASN A 241 4.03 -2.44 11.58
C ASN A 241 4.28 -1.25 10.64
N VAL A 242 3.36 -0.28 10.56
CA VAL A 242 3.60 0.91 9.75
C VAL A 242 4.67 1.76 10.43
N TYR A 243 5.76 2.01 9.72
CA TYR A 243 6.95 2.67 10.23
C TYR A 243 7.45 3.70 9.22
N ALA A 244 7.66 4.94 9.67
CA ALA A 244 8.10 6.05 8.82
C ALA A 244 9.63 6.09 8.65
N GLY A 245 10.38 5.48 9.56
CA GLY A 245 11.83 5.46 9.49
C GLY A 245 12.33 4.66 8.28
N GLY A 246 13.37 5.17 7.61
CA GLY A 246 13.89 4.56 6.40
C GLY A 246 14.67 5.53 5.52
N LYS A 247 15.11 5.01 4.36
CA LYS A 247 15.72 5.81 3.31
C LYS A 247 14.69 6.03 2.21
N TYR A 248 14.52 7.28 1.82
CA TYR A 248 13.60 7.66 0.76
C TYR A 248 14.38 8.25 -0.41
N VAL A 249 14.09 7.76 -1.62
CA VAL A 249 14.65 8.32 -2.85
C VAL A 249 13.73 9.41 -3.38
N LYS A 250 14.28 10.54 -3.82
CA LYS A 250 13.50 11.59 -4.46
C LYS A 250 13.07 11.13 -5.85
N VAL A 251 11.77 11.18 -6.13
CA VAL A 251 11.19 10.70 -7.40
C VAL A 251 10.52 11.79 -8.23
N SER A 252 10.31 12.97 -7.64
CA SER A 252 9.75 14.14 -8.31
C SER A 252 10.14 15.41 -7.55
N SER A 253 10.40 16.52 -8.25
CA SER A 253 10.52 17.86 -7.64
C SER A 253 9.18 18.53 -7.39
N LYS A 254 8.09 17.93 -7.89
CA LYS A 254 6.72 18.38 -7.67
C LYS A 254 6.12 17.48 -6.60
N PRO A 255 5.76 18.01 -5.41
CA PRO A 255 5.01 17.23 -4.44
C PRO A 255 3.64 16.87 -5.00
N ASP A 256 3.18 15.65 -4.75
CA ASP A 256 1.81 15.21 -5.00
C ASP A 256 1.19 14.82 -3.66
N PRO A 257 0.64 15.79 -2.90
CA PRO A 257 0.13 15.55 -1.55
C PRO A 257 -1.22 14.82 -1.57
N LYS A 258 -1.64 14.25 -2.71
CA LYS A 258 -2.82 13.39 -2.73
C LYS A 258 -2.50 12.14 -1.91
N PRO A 259 -3.29 11.80 -0.88
CA PRO A 259 -3.13 10.54 -0.20
C PRO A 259 -3.26 9.41 -1.23
N LEU A 260 -2.43 8.38 -1.07
CA LEU A 260 -2.51 7.17 -1.88
C LEU A 260 -3.97 6.68 -1.84
N ALA A 261 -4.63 6.72 -3.01
CA ALA A 261 -5.99 6.21 -3.15
C ALA A 261 -5.88 4.68 -3.18
N TYR A 262 -6.20 4.04 -2.05
CA TYR A 262 -6.38 2.59 -1.97
C TYR A 262 -7.84 2.22 -2.20
#